data_AF-A0A815SWZ9-F1
#
_entry.id   AF-A0A815SWZ9-F1
#
_cell.length_a   1.000
_cell.length_b   1.000
_cell.length_c   1.000
_cell.angle_alpha   90.00
_cell.angle_beta   90.00
_cell.angle_gamma   90.00
#
_symmetry.space_group_name_H-M   'P 1'
#
loop_
_entity.id
_entity.type
_entity.pdbx_description
1 polymer ?
#
loop_
_entity_poly.entity_id
_entity_poly.type
_entity_poly.pdbx_seq_one_letter_code
_entity_poly.pdbx_strand_id
1 'polypeptide(L)'
;TNDGLTVYRGLTLTDEQRQGFMQPKIKFTAFTSTSKKREKAEKFGNTLLIIDLNVKHGIHTADNIRCGAIISHLSHYPSEEEYLI
;
A
#
# COMPACT_ATOMS: atom_id res chain seq x y z
N THR A 1 -19.40 1.73 9.76
CA THR A 1 -18.68 0.46 9.60
C THR A 1 -17.21 0.81 9.41
N ASN A 2 -16.33 0.33 10.29
CA ASN A 2 -14.88 0.52 10.12
C ASN A 2 -14.43 -0.43 9.01
N ASP A 3 -14.65 -0.04 7.76
CA ASP A 3 -14.12 -0.75 6.61
C ASP A 3 -12.62 -0.50 6.59
N GLY A 4 -11.88 -1.57 6.83
CA GLY A 4 -10.45 -1.50 6.90
C GLY A 4 -9.84 -1.03 5.57
N LEU A 5 -8.93 -0.06 5.59
CA LEU A 5 -8.23 0.38 4.39
C LEU A 5 -6.99 -0.49 4.14
N THR A 6 -7.13 -1.49 3.28
CA THR A 6 -6.01 -2.28 2.75
C THR A 6 -5.67 -1.83 1.34
N VAL A 7 -4.39 -1.65 1.07
CA VAL A 7 -3.87 -1.34 -0.28
C VAL A 7 -2.80 -2.34 -0.69
N TYR A 8 -2.58 -2.45 -2.00
CA TYR A 8 -1.77 -3.49 -2.62
C TYR A 8 -0.72 -2.88 -3.54
N ARG A 9 0.48 -3.46 -3.56
CA ARG A 9 1.53 -3.09 -4.51
C ARG A 9 2.23 -4.33 -5.04
N GLY A 10 2.24 -4.46 -6.36
CA GLY A 10 3.07 -5.44 -7.04
C GLY A 10 4.52 -4.95 -7.10
N LEU A 11 5.46 -5.84 -6.81
CA LEU A 11 6.90 -5.60 -6.84
C LEU A 11 7.60 -6.74 -7.59
N THR A 12 8.71 -6.43 -8.23
CA THR A 12 9.66 -7.43 -8.74
C THR A 12 10.85 -7.45 -7.79
N LEU A 13 10.94 -8.50 -6.97
CA LEU A 13 12.00 -8.66 -5.96
C LEU A 13 12.81 -9.93 -6.21
N THR A 14 14.10 -9.89 -5.88
CA THR A 14 14.92 -11.09 -5.73
C THR A 14 14.59 -11.83 -4.43
N ASP A 15 15.11 -13.04 -4.25
CA ASP A 15 14.87 -13.82 -3.04
C ASP A 15 15.51 -13.16 -1.80
N GLU A 16 16.68 -12.54 -1.95
CA GLU A 16 17.34 -11.77 -0.88
C GLU A 16 16.51 -10.55 -0.48
N GLN A 17 15.95 -9.85 -1.46
CA GLN A 17 15.08 -8.70 -1.20
C GLN A 17 13.78 -9.14 -0.51
N ARG A 18 13.19 -10.28 -0.90
CA ARG A 18 12.02 -10.86 -0.23
C ARG A 18 12.31 -11.15 1.24
N GLN A 19 13.47 -11.71 1.56
CA GLN A 19 13.88 -11.92 2.96
C GLN A 19 14.01 -10.60 3.73
N GLY A 20 14.52 -9.55 3.10
CA GLY A 20 14.56 -8.20 3.68
C GLY A 20 13.17 -7.63 4.00
N PHE A 21 12.17 -7.92 3.17
CA PHE A 21 10.77 -7.51 3.40
C PHE A 21 10.06 -8.30 4.50
N MET A 22 10.57 -9.45 4.92
CA MET A 22 10.00 -10.20 6.05
C MET A 22 10.38 -9.59 7.42
N GLN A 23 11.13 -8.49 7.44
CA GLN A 23 11.50 -7.79 8.68
C GLN A 23 10.32 -7.00 9.26
N PRO A 24 10.19 -6.94 10.60
CA PRO A 24 9.02 -6.38 11.28
C PRO A 24 8.83 -4.86 11.14
N LYS A 25 9.77 -4.13 10.51
CA LYS A 25 9.72 -2.67 10.39
C LYS A 25 10.23 -2.22 9.01
N ILE A 26 9.31 -2.07 8.07
CA ILE A 26 9.57 -1.43 6.79
C ILE A 26 9.14 0.03 6.89
N LYS A 27 9.99 0.94 6.42
CA LYS A 27 9.68 2.36 6.29
C LYS A 27 9.64 2.72 4.81
N PHE A 28 8.54 3.33 4.38
CA PHE A 28 8.47 4.01 3.09
C PHE A 28 9.05 5.41 3.27
N THR A 29 10.16 5.69 2.60
CA THR A 29 10.86 6.99 2.68
C THR A 29 10.40 7.98 1.63
N ALA A 30 9.57 7.54 0.68
CA ALA A 30 8.99 8.33 -0.40
C ALA A 30 7.57 7.85 -0.69
N PHE A 31 6.83 8.69 -1.43
CA PHE A 31 5.50 8.33 -1.90
C PHE A 31 5.52 7.00 -2.65
N THR A 32 4.57 6.15 -2.33
CA THR A 32 4.47 4.80 -2.90
C THR A 32 3.10 4.63 -3.54
N SER A 33 3.09 4.43 -4.86
CA SER A 33 1.88 4.12 -5.60
C SER A 33 1.37 2.73 -5.22
N THR A 34 0.10 2.63 -4.87
CA THR A 34 -0.58 1.39 -4.50
C THR A 34 -1.95 1.35 -5.17
N SER A 35 -2.62 0.21 -5.13
CA SER A 35 -3.98 0.05 -5.64
C SER A 35 -4.88 -0.47 -4.53
N LYS A 36 -6.15 -0.04 -4.51
CA LYS A 36 -7.18 -0.71 -3.69
C LYS A 36 -7.63 -2.06 -4.26
N LYS A 37 -7.24 -2.37 -5.50
CA LYS A 37 -7.59 -3.61 -6.21
C LYS A 37 -6.41 -4.58 -6.25
N ARG A 38 -6.54 -5.66 -5.49
CA ARG A 38 -5.53 -6.72 -5.41
C ARG A 38 -5.20 -7.29 -6.79
N GLU A 39 -6.23 -7.60 -7.57
CA GLU A 39 -6.12 -8.19 -8.91
C GLU A 39 -5.43 -7.28 -9.93
N LYS A 40 -5.38 -5.97 -9.66
CA LYS A 40 -4.59 -5.02 -10.46
C LYS A 40 -3.13 -5.06 -10.05
N ALA A 41 -2.85 -5.01 -8.75
CA ALA A 41 -1.49 -5.07 -8.22
C ALA A 41 -0.78 -6.40 -8.54
N GLU A 42 -1.48 -7.54 -8.50
CA GLU A 42 -0.93 -8.87 -8.79
C GLU A 42 -0.39 -9.02 -10.22
N LYS A 43 -0.81 -8.16 -11.15
CA LYS A 43 -0.30 -8.18 -12.53
C LYS A 43 1.13 -7.64 -12.65
N PHE A 44 1.64 -6.97 -11.62
CA PHE A 44 2.91 -6.27 -11.67
C PHE A 44 3.97 -6.96 -10.81
N GLY A 45 4.83 -7.74 -11.44
CA GLY A 45 5.99 -8.37 -10.80
C GLY A 45 5.73 -9.77 -10.25
N ASN A 46 6.58 -10.20 -9.31
CA ASN A 46 6.59 -11.56 -8.76
C ASN A 46 6.27 -11.62 -7.26
N THR A 47 6.02 -10.47 -6.64
CA THR A 47 5.77 -10.33 -5.21
C THR A 47 4.64 -9.34 -4.97
N LEU A 48 3.64 -9.75 -4.18
CA LEU A 48 2.54 -8.88 -3.77
C LEU A 48 2.77 -8.37 -2.34
N LEU A 49 2.88 -7.06 -2.19
CA LEU A 49 2.85 -6.41 -0.89
C LEU A 49 1.40 -6.07 -0.51
N ILE A 50 0.97 -6.54 0.67
CA ILE A 50 -0.34 -6.28 1.26
C ILE A 50 -0.12 -5.32 2.43
N ILE A 51 -0.65 -4.10 2.32
CA ILE A 51 -0.44 -3.03 3.30
C ILE A 51 -1.75 -2.73 3.98
N ASP A 52 -1.83 -3.06 5.27
CA ASP A 52 -2.97 -2.69 6.13
C ASP A 52 -2.73 -1.28 6.70
N LEU A 53 -3.50 -0.30 6.23
CA LEU A 53 -3.45 1.09 6.70
C LEU A 53 -4.37 1.33 7.90
N ASN A 54 -5.02 0.29 8.43
CA ASN A 54 -5.80 0.42 9.65
C ASN A 54 -4.88 0.59 10.84
N VAL A 55 -4.61 1.84 11.18
CA VAL A 55 -4.04 2.20 12.47
C VAL A 55 -5.08 1.88 13.53
N LYS A 56 -5.07 0.64 14.04
CA LYS A 56 -5.82 0.28 15.25
C LYS A 56 -5.28 1.14 16.39
N HIS A 57 -6.02 2.19 16.74
CA HIS A 57 -6.24 2.85 18.04
C HIS A 57 -5.30 2.50 19.23
N GLY A 58 -3.99 2.37 19.00
CA GLY A 58 -3.02 1.99 20.02
C GLY A 58 -1.62 2.58 19.81
N ILE A 59 -1.38 3.18 18.64
CA ILE A 59 -0.23 4.05 18.41
C ILE A 59 -0.78 5.47 18.33
N HIS A 60 -0.89 6.12 19.49
CA HIS A 60 -1.18 7.55 19.59
C HIS A 60 -0.14 8.31 18.78
N THR A 61 -0.50 8.73 17.57
CA THR A 61 0.11 9.90 16.95
C THR A 61 -0.94 10.99 17.03
N ALA A 62 -0.52 12.16 17.49
CA ALA A 62 -1.39 13.21 18.02
C ALA A 62 -2.31 13.87 16.98
N ASP A 63 -2.40 13.34 15.76
CA ASP A 63 -3.14 13.94 14.66
C ASP A 63 -3.88 12.86 13.88
N ASN A 64 -5.02 13.23 13.30
CA ASN A 64 -5.81 12.43 12.36
C ASN A 64 -5.02 12.19 11.05
N ILE A 65 -3.87 11.52 11.11
CA ILE A 65 -3.01 11.27 9.96
C ILE A 65 -3.67 10.20 9.10
N ARG A 66 -4.34 10.64 8.03
CA ARG A 66 -4.68 9.77 6.92
C ARG A 66 -3.39 9.48 6.15
N CYS A 67 -2.90 8.24 6.20
CA CYS A 67 -1.78 7.80 5.37
C CYS A 67 -2.24 7.68 3.92
N GLY A 68 -2.12 8.75 3.15
CA GLY A 68 -2.31 8.76 1.70
C GLY A 68 -3.67 9.26 1.17
N ALA A 69 -3.85 9.15 -0.14
CA ALA A 69 -5.04 9.62 -0.87
C ALA A 69 -5.35 8.79 -2.12
N ILE A 70 -6.64 8.69 -2.47
CA ILE A 70 -7.09 8.12 -3.76
C ILE A 70 -6.83 9.16 -4.84
N ILE A 71 -5.92 8.87 -5.76
CA ILE A 71 -5.54 9.76 -6.87
C ILE A 71 -6.00 9.24 -8.23
N SER A 72 -6.76 8.14 -8.26
CA SER A 72 -7.19 7.49 -9.50
C SER A 72 -8.02 8.40 -10.41
N HIS A 73 -8.71 9.38 -9.83
CA HIS A 73 -9.48 10.38 -10.59
C HIS A 73 -8.62 11.34 -11.42
N LEU A 74 -7.31 11.43 -11.13
CA LEU A 74 -6.34 12.21 -11.89
C LEU A 74 -5.59 11.37 -12.92
N SER A 75 -5.78 10.04 -12.90
CA SER A 75 -5.06 9.10 -13.77
C SER A 75 -5.80 8.87 -15.08
N HIS A 76 -5.05 8.53 -16.14
CA HIS A 76 -5.62 7.98 -17.37
C HIS A 76 -6.25 6.59 -17.18
N TYR A 77 -6.02 5.96 -16.02
CA TYR A 77 -6.50 4.62 -15.67
C TYR A 77 -7.29 4.62 -14.35
N PRO A 78 -8.44 5.32 -14.25
CA PRO A 78 -9.20 5.46 -13.01
C PRO A 78 -9.69 4.12 -12.44
N SER A 79 -9.87 3.11 -13.30
CA SER A 79 -10.28 1.77 -12.90
C SER A 79 -9.26 1.02 -12.03
N GLU A 80 -8.00 1.49 -11.99
CA GLU A 80 -6.93 0.90 -11.19
C GLU A 80 -7.03 1.27 -9.72
N GLU A 81 -7.91 2.22 -9.37
CA GLU A 81 -8.13 2.66 -7.98
C GLU A 81 -6.81 2.96 -7.26
N GLU A 82 -5.93 3.69 -7.94
CA GLU A 82 -4.66 4.13 -7.40
C GLU A 82 -4.84 4.91 -6.10
N TYR A 83 -4.11 4.47 -5.08
CA TYR A 83 -4.00 5.05 -3.76
C TYR A 83 -2.53 5.35 -3.50
N LEU A 84 -2.19 6.63 -3.30
CA LEU A 84 -0.82 7.06 -3.04
C LEU A 84 -0.62 7.19 -1.53
N ILE A 85 0.32 6.42 -0.96
CA ILE A 85 0.76 6.57 0.44
C ILE A 85 2.06 7.35 0.53
#